data_AF-A0A915NEP7-F1
#
_entry.id   AF-A0A915NEP7-F1
#
_cell.length_a   1.000
_cell.length_b   1.000
_cell.length_c   1.000
_cell.angle_alpha   90.00
_cell.angle_beta   90.00
_cell.angle_gamma   90.00
#
_symmetry.space_group_name_H-M   'P 1'
#
loop_
_entity.id
_entity.type
_entity.pdbx_description
1 polymer ?
#
loop_
_entity_poly.entity_id
_entity_poly.type
_entity_poly.pdbx_seq_one_letter_code
_entity_poly.pdbx_strand_id
1 'polypeptide(L)'
;MNDIKFNDVSMSYKSLLDDLWRKGFTLISAEHYKCLVEGKELTKTELDKFYSRMNFLKEMLNDVKLRIHSLVMNGSDALERWRSFTSFTHPMRHLPRQLLLKCEKGKEPLLCTQAYCKFLQIAVSNPELLQPGSSLENEEPNGTKTLRSFHLCEAPGAFVLALKHCLANLDTKLDWKMNSLSSQQNDSFKHSASPIEFDDNFNNNSARMIFGPDGSGDILNFTNEFLQKFVSDFGKFHIITADAGIDCTDEPIDQERKMLPLIEKQLEIAFECLCIVKQFNYCLKYVVHLNE
;
A
#
# COMPACT_ATOMS: atom_id res chain seq x y z
N MET A 1 -3.46 12.87 -27.46
CA MET A 1 -4.21 11.61 -27.24
C MET A 1 -3.80 10.62 -28.32
N ASN A 2 -2.91 9.69 -27.98
CA ASN A 2 -2.59 8.49 -28.76
C ASN A 2 -2.47 7.35 -27.75
N ASP A 3 -3.07 6.21 -28.06
CA ASP A 3 -3.05 4.99 -27.25
C ASP A 3 -1.63 4.59 -26.85
N ILE A 4 -1.38 4.48 -25.54
CA ILE A 4 -0.16 3.84 -25.04
C ILE A 4 -0.33 2.33 -25.26
N LYS A 5 0.07 1.84 -26.45
CA LYS A 5 0.22 0.40 -26.69
C LYS A 5 1.49 -0.09 -25.98
N PHE A 6 1.30 -0.88 -24.93
CA PHE A 6 2.35 -1.51 -24.10
C PHE A 6 3.13 -2.66 -24.80
N ASN A 7 3.27 -2.64 -26.12
CA ASN A 7 3.69 -3.84 -26.85
C ASN A 7 5.21 -4.09 -26.98
N ASP A 8 6.08 -3.17 -26.54
CA ASP A 8 7.54 -3.30 -26.74
C ASP A 8 8.37 -3.42 -25.45
N VAL A 9 7.85 -4.11 -24.43
CA VAL A 9 8.68 -4.60 -23.32
C VAL A 9 8.97 -6.07 -23.59
N SER A 10 10.24 -6.37 -23.88
CA SER A 10 10.83 -7.66 -24.27
C SER A 10 10.02 -8.91 -23.86
N MET A 11 9.86 -9.87 -24.78
CA MET A 11 9.18 -11.17 -24.56
C MET A 11 9.56 -11.89 -23.24
N SER A 12 10.76 -11.67 -22.70
CA SER A 12 11.21 -12.20 -21.40
C SER A 12 10.48 -11.60 -20.18
N TYR A 13 10.11 -10.32 -20.24
CA TYR A 13 9.36 -9.65 -19.18
C TYR A 13 7.88 -9.97 -19.26
N LYS A 14 7.33 -10.14 -20.47
CA LYS A 14 5.94 -10.54 -20.64
C LYS A 14 5.68 -11.92 -20.03
N SER A 15 6.55 -12.91 -20.25
CA SER A 15 6.37 -14.23 -19.61
C SER A 15 6.56 -14.17 -18.10
N LEU A 16 7.49 -13.36 -17.58
CA LEU A 16 7.66 -13.17 -16.13
C LEU A 16 6.45 -12.46 -15.51
N LEU A 17 5.92 -11.44 -16.18
CA LEU A 17 4.70 -10.73 -15.77
C LEU A 17 3.47 -11.62 -15.90
N ASP A 18 3.36 -12.44 -16.93
CA ASP A 18 2.28 -13.41 -17.14
C ASP A 18 2.36 -14.57 -16.11
N ASP A 19 3.56 -15.00 -15.71
CA ASP A 19 3.78 -15.98 -14.64
C ASP A 19 3.54 -15.39 -13.24
N LEU A 20 3.92 -14.13 -13.02
CA LEU A 20 3.54 -13.37 -11.82
C LEU A 20 2.03 -13.07 -11.79
N TRP A 21 1.40 -12.86 -12.95
CA TRP A 21 -0.06 -12.65 -13.09
C TRP A 21 -0.85 -13.94 -12.94
N ARG A 22 -0.31 -15.09 -13.37
CA ARG A 22 -0.86 -16.41 -13.03
C ARG A 22 -0.76 -16.72 -11.55
N LYS A 23 0.18 -16.07 -10.85
CA LYS A 23 0.16 -15.91 -9.40
C LYS A 23 -0.65 -14.67 -9.02
N GLY A 24 -1.85 -14.56 -9.57
CA GLY A 24 -2.90 -13.84 -8.86
C GLY A 24 -2.99 -14.48 -7.48
N PHE A 25 -2.49 -13.81 -6.46
CA PHE A 25 -3.19 -13.91 -5.20
C PHE A 25 -4.54 -13.29 -5.54
N THR A 26 -5.57 -14.12 -5.66
CA THR A 26 -6.87 -13.63 -5.28
C THR A 26 -6.62 -13.09 -3.89
N LEU A 27 -6.55 -11.76 -3.75
CA LEU A 27 -6.64 -11.16 -2.45
C LEU A 27 -8.03 -11.53 -2.10
N ILE A 28 -8.07 -12.57 -1.30
CA ILE A 28 -9.34 -13.14 -1.09
C ILE A 28 -10.03 -12.06 -0.31
N SER A 29 -11.25 -11.71 -0.72
CA SER A 29 -12.21 -11.24 0.26
C SER A 29 -12.04 -12.10 1.55
N ALA A 30 -12.67 -11.74 2.65
CA ALA A 30 -12.74 -12.65 3.81
C ALA A 30 -13.13 -14.12 3.42
N GLU A 31 -13.59 -14.33 2.19
CA GLU A 31 -13.83 -15.56 1.46
C GLU A 31 -12.64 -16.43 0.96
N HIS A 32 -11.37 -16.27 1.32
CA HIS A 32 -10.36 -17.37 1.12
C HIS A 32 -9.34 -17.50 2.26
N TYR A 33 -9.59 -16.74 3.34
CA TYR A 33 -9.70 -17.40 4.65
C TYR A 33 -10.88 -18.37 4.72
N LYS A 34 -11.93 -18.17 3.91
CA LYS A 34 -12.78 -19.29 3.51
C LYS A 34 -12.03 -20.24 2.53
N CYS A 35 -10.93 -20.88 2.93
CA CYS A 35 -10.81 -22.29 2.54
C CYS A 35 -11.94 -23.14 3.18
N LEU A 36 -12.77 -22.47 4.01
CA LEU A 36 -14.19 -22.68 4.29
C LEU A 36 -15.17 -22.36 3.10
N VAL A 37 -14.73 -22.20 1.83
CA VAL A 37 -15.57 -21.62 0.73
C VAL A 37 -16.71 -22.49 0.22
N GLU A 38 -16.82 -23.76 0.60
CA GLU A 38 -18.04 -24.54 0.33
C GLU A 38 -18.81 -24.89 1.61
N GLY A 39 -18.53 -24.20 2.72
CA GLY A 39 -19.08 -24.62 4.02
C GLY A 39 -18.56 -25.99 4.47
N LYS A 40 -17.48 -26.50 3.86
CA LYS A 40 -16.78 -27.68 4.34
C LYS A 40 -15.79 -27.25 5.40
N GLU A 41 -16.06 -27.65 6.63
CA GLU A 41 -15.04 -27.70 7.68
C GLU A 41 -13.91 -28.61 7.18
N LEU A 42 -12.69 -28.09 7.18
CA LEU A 42 -11.51 -28.91 6.94
C LEU A 42 -11.46 -29.96 8.05
N THR A 43 -11.25 -31.21 7.67
CA THR A 43 -10.99 -32.24 8.66
C THR A 43 -9.72 -31.90 9.43
N LYS A 44 -9.63 -32.36 10.68
CA LYS A 44 -8.41 -32.21 11.50
C LYS A 44 -7.15 -32.63 10.73
N THR A 45 -7.23 -33.72 9.96
CA THR A 45 -6.14 -34.23 9.12
C THR A 45 -5.72 -33.25 8.01
N GLU A 46 -6.66 -32.54 7.40
CA GLU A 46 -6.37 -31.55 6.35
C GLU A 46 -5.74 -30.28 6.95
N LEU A 47 -6.23 -29.83 8.10
CA LEU A 47 -5.62 -28.75 8.87
C LEU A 47 -4.20 -29.10 9.29
N ASP A 48 -4.00 -30.29 9.87
CA ASP A 48 -2.67 -30.76 10.30
C ASP A 48 -1.69 -30.80 9.12
N LYS A 49 -2.12 -31.26 7.95
CA LYS A 49 -1.30 -31.25 6.72
C LYS A 49 -0.99 -29.83 6.26
N PHE A 50 -1.97 -28.93 6.29
CA PHE A 50 -1.79 -27.53 5.93
C PHE A 50 -0.78 -26.85 6.85
N TYR A 51 -0.97 -26.94 8.18
CA TYR A 51 -0.04 -26.38 9.16
C TYR A 51 1.35 -26.98 9.06
N SER A 52 1.46 -28.30 8.85
CA SER A 52 2.75 -28.96 8.63
C SER A 52 3.47 -28.37 7.41
N ARG A 53 2.75 -28.13 6.31
CA ARG A 53 3.31 -27.51 5.12
C ARG A 53 3.71 -26.05 5.36
N MET A 54 2.88 -25.28 6.05
CA MET A 54 3.18 -23.89 6.40
C MET A 54 4.41 -23.78 7.31
N ASN A 55 4.52 -24.63 8.32
CA ASN A 55 5.69 -24.70 9.20
C ASN A 55 6.96 -25.07 8.44
N PHE A 56 6.89 -26.05 7.55
CA PHE A 56 8.03 -26.39 6.69
C PHE A 56 8.47 -25.21 5.80
N LEU A 57 7.52 -24.49 5.18
CA LEU A 57 7.84 -23.31 4.37
C LEU A 57 8.41 -22.16 5.21
N LYS A 58 7.88 -21.95 6.42
CA LYS A 58 8.38 -20.99 7.39
C LYS A 58 9.84 -21.28 7.76
N GLU A 59 10.17 -22.54 8.05
CA GLU A 59 11.54 -22.96 8.36
C GLU A 59 12.49 -22.68 7.19
N MET A 60 12.09 -23.06 5.95
CA MET A 60 12.89 -22.78 4.76
C MET A 60 13.11 -21.27 4.53
N LEU A 61 12.06 -20.46 4.72
CA LEU A 61 12.16 -19.01 4.57
C LEU A 61 13.07 -18.39 5.64
N ASN A 62 12.95 -18.85 6.89
CA ASN A 62 13.77 -18.38 8.00
C ASN A 62 15.25 -18.75 7.81
N ASP A 63 15.56 -19.93 7.28
CA ASP A 63 16.93 -20.30 6.91
C ASP A 63 17.53 -19.32 5.88
N VAL A 64 16.77 -18.96 4.84
CA VAL A 64 17.20 -17.94 3.86
C VAL A 64 17.39 -16.57 4.52
N LYS A 65 16.44 -16.12 5.34
CA LYS A 65 16.52 -14.83 6.06
C LYS A 65 17.76 -14.77 6.95
N LEU A 66 18.07 -15.83 7.69
CA LEU A 66 19.23 -15.92 8.58
C LEU A 66 20.55 -15.87 7.80
N ARG A 67 20.63 -16.54 6.64
CA ARG A 67 21.80 -16.44 5.77
C ARG A 67 22.01 -15.02 5.25
N ILE A 68 20.94 -14.32 4.87
CA ILE A 68 21.02 -12.92 4.45
C ILE A 68 21.47 -12.05 5.62
N HIS A 69 20.87 -12.24 6.80
CA HIS A 69 21.22 -11.51 8.01
C HIS A 69 22.70 -11.66 8.36
N SER A 70 23.24 -12.89 8.34
CA SER A 70 24.66 -13.12 8.61
C SER A 70 25.57 -12.46 7.58
N LEU A 71 25.17 -12.39 6.31
CA LEU A 71 25.92 -11.65 5.29
C LEU A 71 25.89 -10.15 5.55
N VAL A 72 24.74 -9.60 5.91
CA VAL A 72 24.50 -8.17 6.11
C VAL A 72 25.18 -7.64 7.38
N MET A 73 25.32 -8.46 8.42
CA MET A 73 25.98 -8.09 9.68
C MET A 73 27.50 -8.23 9.64
N ASN A 74 28.05 -8.92 8.63
CA ASN A 74 29.49 -9.13 8.49
C ASN A 74 30.15 -8.06 7.60
N GLY A 75 30.35 -6.87 8.18
CA GLY A 75 31.15 -5.80 7.58
C GLY A 75 30.43 -4.46 7.55
N SER A 76 31.21 -3.37 7.62
CA SER A 76 30.70 -2.00 7.74
C SER A 76 29.84 -1.52 6.56
N ASP A 77 29.95 -2.16 5.39
CA ASP A 77 29.25 -1.79 4.14
C ASP A 77 28.32 -2.91 3.62
N ALA A 78 28.18 -4.02 4.35
CA ALA A 78 27.51 -5.21 3.83
C ALA A 78 26.01 -4.99 3.59
N LEU A 79 25.34 -4.20 4.44
CA LEU A 79 23.95 -3.78 4.25
C LEU A 79 23.76 -2.96 2.97
N GLU A 80 24.67 -2.03 2.67
CA GLU A 80 24.59 -1.19 1.48
C GLU A 80 24.81 -2.02 0.21
N ARG A 81 25.79 -2.94 0.23
CA ARG A 81 26.01 -3.89 -0.86
C ARG A 81 24.79 -4.77 -1.11
N TRP A 82 24.14 -5.26 -0.05
CA TRP A 82 22.89 -6.02 -0.17
C TRP A 82 21.75 -5.20 -0.78
N ARG A 83 21.57 -3.94 -0.33
CA ARG A 83 20.57 -3.02 -0.90
C ARG A 83 20.85 -2.71 -2.38
N SER A 84 22.11 -2.47 -2.74
CA SER A 84 22.54 -2.28 -4.13
C SER A 84 22.24 -3.51 -4.98
N PHE A 85 22.61 -4.70 -4.49
CA PHE A 85 22.39 -5.97 -5.18
C PHE A 85 20.90 -6.23 -5.41
N THR A 86 20.07 -6.14 -4.36
CA THR A 86 18.62 -6.36 -4.46
C THR A 86 17.94 -5.32 -5.33
N SER A 87 18.36 -4.04 -5.25
CA SER A 87 17.88 -3.01 -6.17
C SER A 87 18.29 -3.29 -7.61
N PHE A 88 19.48 -3.83 -7.85
CA PHE A 88 20.01 -4.14 -9.17
C PHE A 88 19.29 -5.34 -9.80
N THR A 89 18.98 -6.37 -9.01
CA THR A 89 18.32 -7.60 -9.45
C THR A 89 16.80 -7.51 -9.47
N HIS A 90 16.19 -6.48 -8.86
CA HIS A 90 14.75 -6.27 -8.89
C HIS A 90 14.24 -6.14 -10.33
N PRO A 91 13.38 -7.05 -10.84
CA PRO A 91 12.95 -7.03 -12.23
C PRO A 91 12.27 -5.70 -12.62
N MET A 92 11.43 -5.15 -11.75
CA MET A 92 10.73 -3.89 -12.01
C MET A 92 11.54 -2.62 -11.70
N ARG A 93 12.85 -2.69 -11.42
CA ARG A 93 13.66 -1.50 -11.04
C ARG A 93 13.58 -0.37 -12.07
N HIS A 94 13.43 -0.72 -13.34
CA HIS A 94 13.40 0.24 -14.45
C HIS A 94 12.01 0.79 -14.74
N LEU A 95 10.94 0.21 -14.15
CA LEU A 95 9.56 0.61 -14.46
C LEU A 95 9.31 2.09 -14.20
N PRO A 96 9.68 2.69 -13.04
CA PRO A 96 9.41 4.10 -12.81
C PRO A 96 10.12 5.00 -13.84
N ARG A 97 11.38 4.70 -14.17
CA ARG A 97 12.12 5.40 -15.21
C ARG A 97 11.46 5.26 -16.59
N GLN A 98 11.00 4.06 -16.94
CA GLN A 98 10.33 3.83 -18.22
C GLN A 98 8.99 4.58 -18.32
N LEU A 99 8.25 4.70 -17.21
CA LEU A 99 7.03 5.50 -17.17
C LEU A 99 7.34 6.98 -17.38
N LEU A 100 8.35 7.53 -16.68
CA LEU A 100 8.79 8.91 -16.86
C LEU A 100 9.18 9.23 -18.30
N LEU A 101 9.90 8.32 -18.99
CA LEU A 101 10.29 8.51 -20.39
C LEU A 101 9.11 8.48 -21.38
N LYS A 102 7.97 7.89 -20.98
CA LYS A 102 6.75 7.85 -21.80
C LYS A 102 5.81 9.04 -21.52
N CYS A 103 6.05 9.79 -20.45
CA CYS A 103 5.28 11.00 -20.15
C CYS A 103 5.65 12.11 -21.13
N GLU A 104 4.67 12.93 -21.49
CA GLU A 104 4.92 14.18 -22.21
C GLU A 104 5.82 15.08 -21.35
N LYS A 105 6.81 15.72 -21.98
CA LYS A 105 7.75 16.61 -21.30
C LYS A 105 6.99 17.73 -20.59
N GLY A 106 7.22 17.89 -19.29
CA GLY A 106 6.50 18.84 -18.42
C GLY A 106 5.22 18.26 -17.78
N LYS A 107 4.90 16.99 -18.00
CA LYS A 107 3.78 16.26 -17.36
C LYS A 107 4.25 15.04 -16.57
N GLU A 108 5.54 14.97 -16.26
CA GLU A 108 6.12 13.87 -15.50
C GLU A 108 5.57 13.87 -14.04
N PRO A 109 5.21 12.70 -13.48
CA PRO A 109 4.89 12.59 -12.06
C PRO A 109 6.05 13.07 -11.19
N LEU A 110 5.75 14.01 -10.27
CA LEU A 110 6.69 14.51 -9.27
C LEU A 110 7.30 13.38 -8.42
N LEU A 111 6.54 12.30 -8.17
CA LEU A 111 7.00 11.12 -7.43
C LEU A 111 6.69 9.81 -8.16
N CYS A 112 7.48 9.50 -9.19
CA CYS A 112 7.43 8.20 -9.86
C CYS A 112 8.35 7.19 -9.14
N THR A 113 7.88 6.60 -8.04
CA THR A 113 8.59 5.56 -7.30
C THR A 113 8.06 4.16 -7.61
N GLN A 114 8.67 3.13 -7.04
CA GLN A 114 8.09 1.78 -7.05
C GLN A 114 6.70 1.76 -6.38
N ALA A 115 6.50 2.51 -5.30
CA ALA A 115 5.20 2.64 -4.64
C ALA A 115 4.14 3.24 -5.57
N TYR A 116 4.48 4.32 -6.30
CA TYR A 116 3.61 4.87 -7.34
C TYR A 116 3.20 3.81 -8.37
N CYS A 117 4.17 3.01 -8.84
CA CYS A 117 3.91 1.94 -9.80
C CYS A 117 3.03 0.82 -9.22
N LYS A 118 3.20 0.46 -7.94
CA LYS A 118 2.34 -0.51 -7.24
C LYS A 118 0.90 -0.05 -7.23
N PHE A 119 0.65 1.21 -6.87
CA PHE A 119 -0.72 1.73 -6.84
C PHE A 119 -1.33 1.80 -8.24
N LEU A 120 -0.58 2.23 -9.25
CA LEU A 120 -1.06 2.18 -10.64
C LEU A 120 -1.48 0.76 -11.04
N GLN A 121 -0.67 -0.25 -10.69
CA GLN A 121 -1.01 -1.64 -10.96
C GLN A 121 -2.30 -2.06 -10.24
N ILE A 122 -2.46 -1.68 -8.97
CA ILE A 122 -3.68 -1.95 -8.19
C ILE A 122 -4.89 -1.31 -8.88
N ALA A 123 -4.82 -0.02 -9.21
CA ALA A 123 -5.92 0.73 -9.80
C ALA A 123 -6.31 0.21 -11.20
N VAL A 124 -5.32 -0.17 -12.03
CA VAL A 124 -5.58 -0.75 -13.35
C VAL A 124 -6.21 -2.15 -13.24
N SER A 125 -5.81 -2.93 -12.24
CA SER A 125 -6.33 -4.29 -12.03
C SER A 125 -7.73 -4.28 -11.41
N ASN A 126 -8.12 -3.18 -10.75
CA ASN A 126 -9.37 -3.02 -10.02
C ASN A 126 -10.00 -1.66 -10.39
N PRO A 127 -10.48 -1.49 -11.65
CA PRO A 127 -10.98 -0.20 -12.14
C PRO A 127 -12.20 0.34 -11.37
N GLU A 128 -12.95 -0.54 -10.70
CA GLU A 128 -14.04 -0.19 -9.78
C GLU A 128 -13.58 0.68 -8.59
N LEU A 129 -12.30 0.61 -8.21
CA LEU A 129 -11.73 1.48 -7.18
C LEU A 129 -11.88 2.97 -7.55
N LEU A 130 -11.84 3.29 -8.85
CA LEU A 130 -11.84 4.66 -9.33
C LEU A 130 -13.26 5.26 -9.44
N GLN A 131 -14.29 4.47 -9.15
CA GLN A 131 -15.69 4.89 -9.24
C GLN A 131 -16.25 5.15 -7.84
N PRO A 132 -16.48 6.43 -7.44
CA PRO A 132 -17.25 6.69 -6.24
C PRO A 132 -18.66 6.11 -6.42
N GLY A 133 -19.13 5.36 -5.41
CA GLY A 133 -20.45 4.72 -5.45
C GLY A 133 -21.58 5.72 -5.72
N SER A 134 -22.70 5.23 -6.26
CA SER A 134 -23.84 6.02 -6.73
C SER A 134 -24.70 6.63 -5.62
N SER A 135 -24.10 7.10 -4.52
CA SER A 135 -24.81 7.83 -3.46
C SER A 135 -24.93 9.31 -3.85
N LEU A 136 -26.15 9.84 -3.76
CA LEU A 136 -26.54 11.22 -4.10
C LEU A 136 -25.71 12.29 -3.36
N GLU A 137 -25.06 11.94 -2.25
CA GLU A 137 -24.20 12.82 -1.45
C GLU A 137 -22.84 13.12 -2.09
N ASN A 138 -22.45 12.36 -3.13
CA ASN A 138 -21.13 12.47 -3.77
C ASN A 138 -21.15 13.23 -5.10
N GLU A 139 -22.31 13.70 -5.54
CA GLU A 139 -22.47 14.46 -6.79
C GLU A 139 -22.59 15.95 -6.46
N GLU A 140 -21.61 16.72 -6.90
CA GLU A 140 -21.65 18.17 -6.85
C GLU A 140 -22.80 18.69 -7.76
N PRO A 141 -23.30 19.92 -7.57
CA PRO A 141 -24.41 20.48 -8.35
C PRO A 141 -24.19 20.51 -9.86
N ASN A 142 -22.94 20.37 -10.31
CA ASN A 142 -22.51 20.32 -11.71
C ASN A 142 -22.42 18.89 -12.28
N GLY A 143 -22.73 17.85 -11.50
CA GLY A 143 -22.63 16.44 -11.88
C GLY A 143 -21.25 15.81 -11.65
N THR A 144 -20.25 16.57 -11.19
CA THR A 144 -18.91 16.05 -10.88
C THR A 144 -18.98 15.15 -9.64
N LYS A 145 -18.38 13.97 -9.71
CA LYS A 145 -18.33 13.04 -8.57
C LYS A 145 -17.12 13.32 -7.70
N THR A 146 -17.25 13.15 -6.39
CA THR A 146 -16.10 13.22 -5.47
C THR A 146 -15.71 11.83 -4.97
N LEU A 147 -14.48 11.41 -5.27
CA LEU A 147 -13.85 10.25 -4.65
C LEU A 147 -13.05 10.70 -3.43
N ARG A 148 -13.27 10.02 -2.30
CA ARG A 148 -12.65 10.34 -1.02
C ARG A 148 -11.67 9.25 -0.62
N SER A 149 -10.43 9.59 -0.31
CA SER A 149 -9.40 8.62 0.05
C SER A 149 -8.63 8.98 1.32
N PHE A 150 -8.28 7.98 2.11
CA PHE A 150 -7.41 8.14 3.28
C PHE A 150 -6.21 7.20 3.18
N HIS A 151 -5.00 7.74 3.28
CA HIS A 151 -3.77 6.99 3.06
C HIS A 151 -2.95 6.92 4.34
N LEU A 152 -2.82 5.73 4.92
CA LEU A 152 -2.14 5.47 6.18
C LEU A 152 -0.67 5.15 5.96
N CYS A 153 0.19 5.73 6.80
CA CYS A 153 1.65 5.55 6.72
C CYS A 153 2.25 5.86 5.34
N GLU A 154 1.61 6.73 4.55
CA GLU A 154 1.85 6.90 3.12
C GLU A 154 2.69 8.14 2.84
N ALA A 155 3.83 8.30 3.49
CA ALA A 155 4.80 9.33 3.09
C ALA A 155 5.85 8.74 2.13
N PRO A 156 6.20 9.45 1.04
CA PRO A 156 5.93 10.86 0.77
C PRO A 156 4.57 11.15 0.10
N GLY A 157 3.77 10.13 -0.26
CA GLY A 157 2.47 10.27 -0.92
C GLY A 157 2.40 9.64 -2.32
N ALA A 158 3.15 8.57 -2.57
CA ALA A 158 3.24 7.99 -3.91
C ALA A 158 1.89 7.43 -4.41
N PHE A 159 1.12 6.82 -3.51
CA PHE A 159 -0.22 6.31 -3.81
C PHE A 159 -1.22 7.43 -4.07
N VAL A 160 -1.14 8.54 -3.32
CA VAL A 160 -1.97 9.73 -3.54
C VAL A 160 -1.75 10.29 -4.94
N LEU A 161 -0.48 10.39 -5.39
CA LEU A 161 -0.14 10.86 -6.73
C LEU A 161 -0.63 9.92 -7.82
N ALA A 162 -0.42 8.62 -7.64
CA ALA A 162 -0.89 7.62 -8.59
C ALA A 162 -2.42 7.66 -8.72
N LEU A 163 -3.15 7.77 -7.61
CA LEU A 163 -4.60 7.91 -7.61
C LEU A 163 -5.05 9.18 -8.33
N LYS A 164 -4.45 10.33 -8.01
CA LYS A 164 -4.74 11.60 -8.71
C LYS A 164 -4.56 11.47 -10.23
N HIS A 165 -3.52 10.79 -10.68
CA HIS A 165 -3.27 10.55 -12.10
C HIS A 165 -4.27 9.59 -12.74
N CYS A 166 -4.69 8.53 -12.05
CA CYS A 166 -5.75 7.63 -12.53
C CYS A 166 -7.09 8.38 -12.72
N LEU A 167 -7.39 9.34 -11.85
CA LEU A 167 -8.64 10.11 -11.90
C LEU A 167 -8.60 11.29 -12.88
N ALA A 168 -7.43 11.74 -13.34
CA ALA A 168 -7.30 12.92 -14.20
C ALA A 168 -8.07 12.82 -15.53
N ASN A 169 -8.35 11.59 -16.00
CA ASN A 169 -9.12 11.32 -17.21
C ASN A 169 -10.60 10.97 -16.91
N LEU A 170 -11.02 11.09 -15.65
CA LEU A 170 -12.39 10.84 -15.19
C LEU A 170 -13.00 12.16 -14.71
N ASP A 171 -14.32 12.30 -14.80
CA ASP A 171 -15.05 13.44 -14.21
C ASP A 171 -15.23 13.23 -12.68
N THR A 172 -14.10 12.99 -12.01
CA THR A 172 -14.02 12.62 -10.60
C THR A 172 -12.98 13.48 -9.90
N LYS A 173 -13.43 14.29 -8.94
CA LYS A 173 -12.57 15.05 -8.04
C LYS A 173 -12.03 14.14 -6.93
N LEU A 174 -10.77 14.34 -6.55
CA LEU A 174 -10.15 13.65 -5.42
C LEU A 174 -10.16 14.53 -4.17
N ASP A 175 -10.85 14.10 -3.12
CA ASP A 175 -10.66 14.58 -1.76
C ASP A 175 -9.82 13.55 -0.98
N TRP A 176 -8.68 13.96 -0.44
CA TRP A 176 -7.77 13.05 0.23
C TRP A 176 -7.27 13.57 1.56
N LYS A 177 -7.04 12.63 2.48
CA LYS A 177 -6.30 12.76 3.73
C LYS A 177 -5.14 11.77 3.73
N MET A 178 -4.09 12.09 4.47
CA MET A 178 -2.90 11.23 4.57
C MET A 178 -2.36 11.26 5.98
N ASN A 179 -1.81 10.14 6.43
CA ASN A 179 -1.10 10.02 7.69
C ASN A 179 0.33 9.51 7.42
N SER A 180 1.28 9.99 8.22
CA SER A 180 2.59 9.39 8.38
C SER A 180 3.19 9.86 9.70
N LEU A 181 4.29 9.23 10.13
CA LEU A 181 5.07 9.69 11.26
C LEU A 181 5.54 11.14 11.04
N SER A 182 5.45 11.94 12.08
CA SER A 182 5.89 13.34 12.07
C SER A 182 7.42 13.43 11.92
N SER A 183 7.88 14.45 11.20
CA SER A 183 9.31 14.71 10.97
C SER A 183 10.07 15.08 12.25
N GLN A 184 9.38 15.41 13.35
CA GLN A 184 10.00 15.66 14.65
C GLN A 184 10.53 14.37 15.31
N GLN A 185 10.04 13.20 14.90
CA GLN A 185 10.48 11.90 15.44
C GLN A 185 11.34 11.07 14.48
N ASN A 186 11.47 11.45 13.20
CA ASN A 186 12.25 10.71 12.21
C ASN A 186 13.42 11.53 11.62
N ASP A 187 14.65 11.24 12.07
CA ASP A 187 15.87 11.78 11.45
C ASP A 187 16.08 11.27 9.99
N SER A 188 15.52 10.10 9.65
CA SER A 188 15.52 9.53 8.30
C SER A 188 14.65 10.30 7.31
N PHE A 189 13.65 11.04 7.79
CA PHE A 189 12.74 11.85 6.96
C PHE A 189 13.38 13.15 6.49
N LYS A 190 14.48 13.60 7.12
CA LYS A 190 15.26 14.76 6.66
C LYS A 190 15.94 14.52 5.31
N HIS A 191 16.11 13.25 4.90
CA HIS A 191 16.82 12.87 3.67
C HIS A 191 15.92 12.32 2.56
N SER A 192 14.64 12.02 2.83
CA SER A 192 13.73 11.38 1.87
C SER A 192 12.57 12.28 1.49
N ALA A 193 12.86 13.35 0.75
CA ALA A 193 11.91 14.32 0.19
C ALA A 193 11.00 15.01 1.23
N SER A 194 10.90 16.34 1.13
CA SER A 194 9.80 17.07 1.78
C SER A 194 8.45 16.42 1.43
N PRO A 195 7.44 16.48 2.32
CA PRO A 195 6.07 16.07 1.96
C PRO A 195 5.73 16.66 0.60
N ILE A 196 5.34 15.81 -0.36
CA ILE A 196 5.20 16.22 -1.76
C ILE A 196 4.29 17.44 -1.82
N GLU A 197 4.83 18.54 -2.34
CA GLU A 197 4.06 19.69 -2.78
C GLU A 197 3.26 19.26 -4.00
N PHE A 198 2.08 18.69 -3.75
CA PHE A 198 1.12 18.30 -4.79
C PHE A 198 0.53 19.49 -5.56
N ASP A 199 0.89 20.71 -5.15
CA ASP A 199 0.32 21.98 -5.55
C ASP A 199 1.28 23.12 -5.15
N ASP A 200 1.30 24.22 -5.91
CA ASP A 200 2.13 25.43 -5.69
C ASP A 200 1.80 26.17 -4.37
N ASN A 201 0.97 25.59 -3.50
CA ASN A 201 0.54 26.13 -2.22
C ASN A 201 0.78 25.11 -1.09
N PHE A 202 2.03 24.97 -0.66
CA PHE A 202 2.43 24.20 0.53
C PHE A 202 1.62 24.57 1.80
N ASN A 203 1.17 25.82 1.91
CA ASN A 203 0.33 26.29 3.03
C ASN A 203 -1.05 25.61 3.12
N ASN A 204 -1.53 24.91 2.08
CA ASN A 204 -2.83 24.23 2.07
C ASN A 204 -2.77 22.71 2.34
N ASN A 205 -1.58 22.09 2.34
CA ASN A 205 -1.46 20.63 2.49
C ASN A 205 -1.32 20.14 3.94
N SER A 206 -0.94 21.01 4.89
CA SER A 206 -0.89 20.65 6.32
C SER A 206 -2.26 20.19 6.84
N ALA A 207 -3.35 20.80 6.36
CA ALA A 207 -4.72 20.42 6.71
C ALA A 207 -5.16 19.04 6.19
N ARG A 208 -4.39 18.44 5.26
CA ARG A 208 -4.64 17.08 4.74
C ARG A 208 -3.84 16.01 5.48
N MET A 209 -2.81 16.41 6.24
CA MET A 209 -2.02 15.52 7.08
C MET A 209 -2.72 15.26 8.42
N ILE A 210 -2.84 14.00 8.80
CA ILE A 210 -3.48 13.54 10.03
C ILE A 210 -2.40 12.93 10.92
N PHE A 211 -2.02 13.66 11.97
CA PHE A 211 -0.98 13.24 12.92
C PHE A 211 -1.51 12.60 14.20
N GLY A 212 -2.83 12.52 14.36
CA GLY A 212 -3.43 11.97 15.57
C GLY A 212 -3.44 12.94 16.76
N PRO A 213 -3.89 12.46 17.93
CA PRO A 213 -4.13 13.31 19.11
C PRO A 213 -2.85 13.85 19.76
N ASP A 214 -1.73 13.16 19.62
CA ASP A 214 -0.43 13.54 20.19
C ASP A 214 0.49 14.24 19.18
N GLY A 215 0.04 14.39 17.93
CA GLY A 215 0.82 14.99 16.84
C GLY A 215 1.99 14.13 16.35
N SER A 216 2.17 12.91 16.87
CA SER A 216 3.30 12.04 16.51
C SER A 216 3.17 11.48 15.10
N GLY A 217 1.95 11.30 14.62
CA GLY A 217 1.66 10.55 13.40
C GLY A 217 1.66 9.03 13.57
N ASP A 218 1.94 8.51 14.78
CA ASP A 218 1.86 7.10 15.07
C ASP A 218 0.40 6.66 15.18
N ILE A 219 -0.02 5.82 14.23
CA ILE A 219 -1.40 5.33 14.17
C ILE A 219 -1.75 4.43 15.37
N LEU A 220 -0.76 3.85 16.06
CA LEU A 220 -0.99 3.09 17.29
C LEU A 220 -1.61 3.96 18.40
N ASN A 221 -1.36 5.27 18.36
CA ASN A 221 -1.93 6.24 19.31
C ASN A 221 -3.32 6.75 18.90
N PHE A 222 -3.89 6.28 17.78
CA PHE A 222 -5.21 6.71 17.33
C PHE A 222 -6.29 6.03 18.18
N THR A 223 -6.75 6.70 19.23
CA THR A 223 -7.83 6.20 20.09
C THR A 223 -9.17 6.11 19.34
N ASN A 224 -10.10 5.29 19.84
CA ASN A 224 -11.45 5.20 19.29
C ASN A 224 -12.17 6.56 19.30
N GLU A 225 -12.00 7.36 20.36
CA GLU A 225 -12.57 8.69 20.49
C GLU A 225 -12.04 9.63 19.41
N PHE A 226 -10.74 9.52 19.09
CA PHE A 226 -10.13 10.26 17.99
C PHE A 226 -10.72 9.82 16.64
N LEU A 227 -10.88 8.52 16.39
CA LEU A 227 -11.42 8.03 15.12
C LEU A 227 -12.89 8.43 14.92
N GLN A 228 -13.71 8.35 15.97
CA GLN A 228 -15.11 8.81 15.92
C GLN A 228 -15.20 10.29 15.62
N LYS A 229 -14.37 11.11 16.30
CA LYS A 229 -14.28 12.54 16.01
C LYS A 229 -13.78 12.80 14.58
N PHE A 230 -12.78 12.06 14.13
CA PHE A 230 -12.24 12.17 12.78
C PHE A 230 -13.30 11.88 11.72
N VAL A 231 -14.09 10.82 11.89
CA VAL A 231 -15.22 10.48 11.01
C VAL A 231 -16.35 11.51 11.12
N SER A 232 -16.59 12.09 12.30
CA SER A 232 -17.57 13.18 12.45
C SER A 232 -17.13 14.46 11.73
N ASP A 233 -15.86 14.83 11.85
CA ASP A 233 -15.32 16.08 11.31
C ASP A 233 -15.10 15.99 9.79
N PHE A 234 -14.67 14.82 9.30
CA PHE A 234 -14.29 14.64 7.91
C PHE A 234 -15.19 13.67 7.15
N GLY A 235 -16.13 12.98 7.78
CA GLY A 235 -16.90 11.91 7.13
C GLY A 235 -16.07 10.66 6.82
N LYS A 236 -16.71 9.70 6.16
CA LYS A 236 -16.09 8.44 5.73
C LYS A 236 -15.44 8.53 4.34
N PHE A 237 -14.59 7.56 4.03
CA PHE A 237 -13.75 7.50 2.83
C PHE A 237 -14.09 6.30 1.94
N HIS A 238 -13.99 6.48 0.63
CA HIS A 238 -14.26 5.44 -0.37
C HIS A 238 -13.09 4.46 -0.53
N ILE A 239 -11.86 4.97 -0.41
CA ILE A 239 -10.63 4.19 -0.50
C ILE A 239 -9.81 4.43 0.76
N ILE A 240 -9.33 3.35 1.36
CA ILE A 240 -8.28 3.43 2.38
C ILE A 240 -7.08 2.59 1.92
N THR A 241 -5.91 3.21 1.91
CA THR A 241 -4.64 2.54 1.61
C THR A 241 -3.77 2.51 2.86
N ALA A 242 -2.92 1.50 2.98
CA ALA A 242 -1.94 1.45 4.05
C ALA A 242 -0.63 0.81 3.57
N ASP A 243 0.45 1.62 3.51
CA ASP A 243 1.80 1.19 3.10
C ASP A 243 2.80 1.30 4.27
N ALA A 244 2.36 0.89 5.47
CA ALA A 244 3.23 0.90 6.63
C ALA A 244 4.48 0.02 6.43
N GLY A 245 5.44 0.16 7.33
CA GLY A 245 6.59 -0.74 7.42
C GLY A 245 7.36 -0.49 8.69
N ILE A 246 7.92 -1.55 9.27
CA ILE A 246 8.82 -1.48 10.41
C ILE A 246 10.17 -2.01 9.97
N ASP A 247 11.25 -1.29 10.33
CA ASP A 247 12.60 -1.80 10.13
C ASP A 247 12.82 -3.00 11.07
N CYS A 248 12.99 -4.18 10.48
CA CYS A 248 13.25 -5.43 11.19
C CYS A 248 14.59 -6.02 10.78
N THR A 249 15.55 -5.18 10.39
CA THR A 249 16.87 -5.63 9.93
C THR A 249 17.58 -6.48 10.97
N ASP A 250 17.45 -6.16 12.26
CA ASP A 250 18.13 -6.87 13.36
C ASP A 250 17.42 -8.17 13.77
N GLU A 251 16.11 -8.29 13.54
CA GLU A 251 15.29 -9.44 13.91
C GLU A 251 14.33 -9.83 12.78
N PRO A 252 14.85 -10.33 11.64
CA PRO A 252 14.06 -10.55 10.43
C PRO A 252 13.04 -11.69 10.54
N ILE A 253 13.23 -12.59 11.51
CA ILE A 253 12.29 -13.68 11.82
C ILE A 253 11.05 -13.13 12.51
N ASP A 254 11.21 -12.11 13.36
CA ASP A 254 10.13 -11.57 14.20
C ASP A 254 9.37 -10.42 13.54
N GLN A 255 9.67 -10.13 12.27
CA GLN A 255 9.01 -9.09 11.50
C GLN A 255 7.48 -9.21 11.57
N GLU A 256 6.92 -10.41 11.38
CA GLU A 256 5.46 -10.61 11.39
C GLU A 256 4.86 -10.28 12.77
N ARG A 257 5.49 -10.73 13.86
CA ARG A 257 5.05 -10.44 15.22
C ARG A 257 5.12 -8.95 15.54
N LYS A 258 6.19 -8.26 15.11
CA LYS A 258 6.36 -6.83 15.31
C LYS A 258 5.41 -5.99 14.47
N MET A 259 5.07 -6.46 13.28
CA MET A 259 4.14 -5.79 12.37
C MET A 259 2.68 -5.94 12.79
N LEU A 260 2.32 -7.02 13.51
CA LEU A 260 0.94 -7.37 13.83
C LEU A 260 0.14 -6.21 14.48
N PRO A 261 0.63 -5.54 15.54
CA PRO A 261 -0.13 -4.43 16.14
C PRO A 261 -0.41 -3.31 15.15
N LEU A 262 0.55 -3.03 14.26
CA LEU A 262 0.40 -2.01 13.24
C LEU A 262 -0.63 -2.41 12.18
N ILE A 263 -0.70 -3.70 11.82
CA ILE A 263 -1.68 -4.23 10.87
C ILE A 263 -3.08 -4.21 11.48
N GLU A 264 -3.22 -4.69 12.71
CA GLU A 264 -4.49 -4.64 13.45
C GLU A 264 -5.01 -3.21 13.52
N LYS A 265 -4.13 -2.26 13.81
CA LYS A 265 -4.51 -0.85 13.86
C LYS A 265 -4.90 -0.28 12.51
N GLN A 266 -4.19 -0.61 11.43
CA GLN A 266 -4.58 -0.19 10.08
C GLN A 266 -5.97 -0.75 9.70
N LEU A 267 -6.30 -1.97 10.12
CA LEU A 267 -7.62 -2.59 9.90
C LEU A 267 -8.71 -1.91 10.72
N GLU A 268 -8.46 -1.67 12.01
CA GLU A 268 -9.37 -0.95 12.91
C GLU A 268 -9.73 0.43 12.33
N ILE A 269 -8.73 1.21 11.92
CA ILE A 269 -8.93 2.52 11.29
C ILE A 269 -9.73 2.38 10.00
N ALA A 270 -9.44 1.36 9.18
CA ALA A 270 -10.17 1.12 7.95
C ALA A 270 -11.64 0.82 8.21
N PHE A 271 -11.96 -0.07 9.17
CA PHE A 271 -13.35 -0.40 9.50
C PHE A 271 -14.14 0.82 9.98
N GLU A 272 -13.52 1.68 10.79
CA GLU A 272 -14.20 2.88 11.30
C GLU A 272 -14.40 3.92 10.19
N CYS A 273 -13.38 4.14 9.35
CA CYS A 273 -13.35 5.25 8.40
C CYS A 273 -13.91 4.93 7.00
N LEU A 274 -14.10 3.66 6.63
CA LEU A 274 -14.54 3.29 5.27
C LEU A 274 -16.05 3.46 5.06
N CYS A 275 -16.43 4.08 3.94
CA CYS A 275 -17.79 4.10 3.41
C CYS A 275 -18.18 2.69 2.91
N ILE A 276 -19.19 2.07 3.51
CA ILE A 276 -19.74 0.80 3.02
C ILE A 276 -20.75 1.11 1.91
N VAL A 277 -20.26 1.39 0.70
CA VAL A 277 -21.11 1.58 -0.49
C VAL A 277 -20.83 0.45 -1.46
N LYS A 278 -21.44 -0.72 -1.19
CA LYS A 278 -21.54 -1.91 -2.04
C LYS A 278 -20.27 -2.77 -2.27
N GLN A 279 -19.05 -2.25 -2.17
CA GLN A 279 -17.81 -3.04 -2.24
C GLN A 279 -16.75 -2.51 -1.27
N PHE A 280 -16.16 -3.42 -0.48
CA PHE A 280 -15.06 -3.11 0.45
C PHE A 280 -13.74 -3.03 -0.31
N ASN A 281 -13.13 -1.85 -0.32
CA ASN A 281 -11.90 -1.60 -1.07
C ASN A 281 -10.79 -1.14 -0.12
N TYR A 282 -9.99 -2.11 0.35
CA TYR A 282 -8.90 -1.89 1.27
C TYR A 282 -7.63 -2.58 0.74
N CYS A 283 -6.54 -1.82 0.61
CA CYS A 283 -5.26 -2.34 0.13
C CYS A 283 -4.25 -2.36 1.27
N LEU A 284 -3.93 -3.58 1.72
CA LEU A 284 -2.92 -3.85 2.73
C LEU A 284 -1.67 -4.50 2.09
N LYS A 285 -0.49 -4.17 2.60
CA LYS A 285 0.81 -4.69 2.12
C LYS A 285 1.17 -6.10 2.62
N TYR A 286 0.41 -6.71 3.52
CA TYR A 286 0.90 -7.85 4.31
C TYR A 286 0.20 -9.18 4.06
N VAL A 287 0.94 -10.24 4.34
CA VAL A 287 0.45 -11.61 4.59
C VAL A 287 0.84 -11.93 6.04
N VAL A 288 -0.13 -12.22 6.91
CA VAL A 288 0.11 -12.57 8.33
C VAL A 288 -0.46 -13.97 8.58
N HIS A 289 0.31 -14.82 9.25
CA HIS A 289 -0.14 -16.11 9.77
C HIS A 289 -0.02 -16.11 11.29
N LEU A 290 -1.15 -16.27 11.99
CA LEU A 290 -1.19 -16.38 13.45
C LEU A 290 -1.25 -17.86 13.83
N ASN A 291 -0.35 -18.29 14.72
CA ASN A 291 -0.50 -19.52 15.48
C ASN A 291 -1.03 -19.14 16.87
N GLU A 292 -2.12 -19.78 17.30
CA GLU A 292 -2.45 -19.90 18.73
C GLU A 292 -1.48 -20.86 19.43
#